data_AF-A0A0A7CNH2-F1
#
_entry.id   AF-A0A0A7CNH2-F1
#
_cell.length_a   1.000
_cell.length_b   1.000
_cell.length_c   1.000
_cell.angle_alpha   90.00
_cell.angle_beta   90.00
_cell.angle_gamma   90.00
#
_symmetry.space_group_name_H-M   'P 1'
#
loop_
_entity.id
_entity.type
_entity.pdbx_description
1 polymer ?
#
loop_
_entity_poly.entity_id
_entity_poly.type
_entity_poly.pdbx_seq_one_letter_code
_entity_poly.pdbx_strand_id
1 'polypeptide(L)'
;MRSKAVVVLFGLMSGVDAAHCTVPETTAAYNALTANVSSNCTAYLGLPLGTPMTDVGEFMFGLCQEPCRPDLARLSSVPNCDENVDFLAMVHTIHEVCANATHALADSRACSAGETELIETAGDRPFELWPNCSVGYPAARLTDFVPQNKSGFDRFCSLPTCRAFAMQFVQSLPDCILSDGFNAHDKADRYFSCAPAAPHTPCNNIDWMPFMELIVSPISSECATFAHLPPGATLHTLAATRDHWPAGMCSSPCYTFAKHVQSLTPTCNMIETPIGVDIAGLVEEMKIVKKIVKKVTKMTSKKAWHL
;
A
#
# COMPACT_ATOMS: atom_id res chain seq x y z
N MET A 1 8.79 19.43 16.46
CA MET A 1 8.21 18.07 16.46
C MET A 1 7.65 17.82 17.85
N ARG A 2 6.32 17.90 18.01
CA ARG A 2 5.63 17.63 19.28
C ARG A 2 4.99 16.26 19.15
N SER A 3 5.54 15.25 19.82
CA SER A 3 4.87 13.96 20.00
C SER A 3 3.53 14.22 20.68
N LYS A 4 2.43 14.00 19.95
CA LYS A 4 1.12 13.88 20.58
C LYS A 4 1.06 12.46 21.14
N ALA A 5 1.07 12.35 22.46
CA ALA A 5 0.74 11.11 23.14
C ALA A 5 -0.67 10.70 22.68
N VAL A 6 -0.77 9.57 22.00
CA VAL A 6 -2.05 8.90 21.74
C VAL A 6 -2.47 8.31 23.08
N VAL A 7 -3.32 9.03 23.79
CA VAL A 7 -4.03 8.50 24.95
C VAL A 7 -5.09 7.57 24.38
N VAL A 8 -4.80 6.27 24.37
CA VAL A 8 -5.83 5.24 24.21
C VAL A 8 -6.72 5.34 25.43
N LEU A 9 -7.86 6.02 25.28
CA LEU A 9 -8.95 5.99 26.24
C LEU A 9 -9.52 4.57 26.22
N PHE A 10 -8.93 3.69 27.03
CA PHE A 10 -9.64 2.52 27.53
C PHE A 10 -10.88 3.06 28.26
N GLY A 11 -12.04 2.84 27.66
CA GLY A 11 -13.30 3.12 28.33
C GLY A 11 -13.29 2.44 29.69
N LEU A 12 -13.61 3.20 30.73
CA LEU A 12 -13.93 2.67 32.06
C LEU A 12 -15.17 1.78 31.91
N MET A 13 -14.94 0.51 31.54
CA MET A 13 -15.93 -0.54 31.69
C MET A 13 -16.23 -0.61 33.18
N SER A 14 -17.46 -0.34 33.56
CA SER A 14 -17.98 -0.63 34.89
C SER A 14 -17.59 -2.06 35.25
N GLY A 15 -16.79 -2.23 36.30
CA GLY A 15 -16.35 -3.53 36.81
C GLY A 15 -17.57 -4.36 37.19
N VAL A 16 -18.03 -5.18 36.25
CA VAL A 16 -18.70 -6.42 36.59
C VAL A 16 -17.56 -7.29 37.07
N ASP A 17 -17.46 -7.51 38.39
CA ASP A 17 -16.53 -8.52 38.92
C ASP A 17 -16.88 -9.81 38.19
N ALA A 18 -16.07 -10.21 37.20
CA ALA A 18 -16.36 -11.45 36.50
C ALA A 18 -16.13 -12.55 37.54
N ALA A 19 -17.05 -13.50 37.63
CA ALA A 19 -16.84 -14.58 38.59
C ALA A 19 -15.57 -15.35 38.21
N HIS A 20 -14.85 -15.83 39.21
CA HIS A 20 -13.80 -16.83 39.02
C HIS A 20 -14.33 -17.97 38.15
N CYS A 21 -13.54 -18.38 37.16
CA CYS A 21 -13.87 -19.51 36.31
C CYS A 21 -14.06 -20.77 37.17
N THR A 22 -15.11 -21.53 36.91
CA THR A 22 -15.21 -22.89 37.41
C THR A 22 -14.17 -23.78 36.69
N VAL A 23 -13.76 -24.88 37.31
CA VAL A 23 -12.81 -25.83 36.70
C VAL A 23 -13.25 -26.30 35.29
N PRO A 24 -14.54 -26.61 35.03
CA PRO A 24 -15.00 -26.92 33.68
C PRO A 24 -14.81 -25.76 32.69
N GLU A 25 -15.01 -24.51 33.11
CA GLU A 25 -14.85 -23.33 32.26
C GLU A 25 -13.39 -23.06 31.91
N THR A 26 -12.48 -23.15 32.87
CA THR A 26 -11.04 -23.07 32.62
C THR A 26 -10.58 -24.19 31.67
N THR A 27 -11.10 -25.41 31.86
CA THR A 27 -10.79 -26.55 31.00
C THR A 27 -11.30 -26.33 29.58
N ALA A 28 -12.51 -25.79 29.41
CA ALA A 28 -13.08 -25.48 28.11
C ALA A 28 -12.26 -24.39 27.38
N ALA A 29 -11.87 -23.32 28.08
CA ALA A 29 -11.03 -22.26 27.54
C ALA A 29 -9.66 -22.80 27.10
N TYR A 30 -9.00 -23.57 27.96
CA TYR A 30 -7.73 -24.22 27.65
C TYR A 30 -7.82 -25.16 26.45
N ASN A 31 -8.89 -25.97 26.38
CA ASN A 31 -9.12 -26.86 25.26
C ASN A 31 -9.37 -26.09 23.96
N ALA A 32 -10.09 -24.96 24.00
CA ALA A 32 -10.29 -24.13 22.82
C ALA A 32 -8.98 -23.50 22.32
N LEU A 33 -8.12 -23.07 23.24
CA LEU A 33 -6.82 -22.45 22.99
C LEU A 33 -5.77 -23.42 22.43
N THR A 34 -5.70 -24.60 23.03
CA THR A 34 -4.75 -25.64 22.62
C THR A 34 -5.28 -26.51 21.49
N ALA A 35 -6.53 -26.32 21.08
CA ALA A 35 -7.06 -27.00 19.93
C ALA A 35 -6.28 -26.56 18.68
N ASN A 36 -5.89 -27.56 17.91
CA ASN A 36 -5.30 -27.32 16.61
C ASN A 36 -6.33 -26.62 15.71
N VAL A 37 -5.83 -25.67 14.95
CA VAL A 37 -6.54 -25.07 13.83
C VAL A 37 -6.91 -26.18 12.84
N SER A 38 -8.10 -26.10 12.25
CA SER A 38 -8.56 -27.09 11.29
C SER A 38 -7.59 -27.25 10.12
N SER A 39 -7.57 -28.44 9.48
CA SER A 39 -6.73 -28.69 8.31
C SER A 39 -7.03 -27.73 7.15
N ASN A 40 -8.29 -27.29 7.02
CA ASN A 40 -8.69 -26.32 6.00
C ASN A 40 -8.14 -24.93 6.30
N CYS A 41 -8.23 -24.51 7.55
CA CYS A 41 -7.71 -23.22 7.97
C CYS A 41 -6.19 -23.19 7.97
N THR A 42 -5.51 -24.24 8.46
CA THR A 42 -4.03 -24.34 8.36
C THR A 42 -3.56 -24.36 6.91
N ALA A 43 -4.22 -25.09 6.01
CA ALA A 43 -3.89 -25.04 4.58
C ALA A 43 -4.10 -23.65 3.97
N TYR A 44 -5.20 -22.97 4.31
CA TYR A 44 -5.48 -21.61 3.86
C TYR A 44 -4.47 -20.59 4.40
N LEU A 45 -4.13 -20.73 5.68
CA LEU A 45 -3.17 -19.90 6.40
C LEU A 45 -1.73 -20.36 6.20
N GLY A 46 -1.44 -21.32 5.31
CA GLY A 46 -0.11 -21.91 5.10
C GLY A 46 0.64 -22.32 6.39
N LEU A 47 -0.10 -22.71 7.42
CA LEU A 47 0.43 -23.14 8.71
C LEU A 47 0.72 -24.65 8.70
N PRO A 48 1.71 -25.13 9.47
CA PRO A 48 1.88 -26.55 9.72
C PRO A 48 0.60 -27.20 10.27
N LEU A 49 0.35 -28.46 9.87
CA LEU A 49 -0.72 -29.23 10.48
C LEU A 49 -0.46 -29.39 11.98
N GLY A 50 -1.47 -29.09 12.78
CA GLY A 50 -1.36 -29.13 14.24
C GLY A 50 -0.90 -27.84 14.89
N THR A 51 -0.81 -26.72 14.16
CA THR A 51 -0.59 -25.41 14.77
C THR A 51 -1.73 -25.10 15.76
N PRO A 52 -1.42 -24.78 17.03
CA PRO A 52 -2.42 -24.44 18.04
C PRO A 52 -2.98 -23.05 17.77
N MET A 53 -4.20 -22.79 18.22
CA MET A 53 -4.87 -21.49 18.02
C MET A 53 -4.08 -20.31 18.63
N THR A 54 -3.33 -20.53 19.70
CA THR A 54 -2.46 -19.52 20.32
C THR A 54 -1.44 -18.91 19.37
N ASP A 55 -0.99 -19.70 18.38
CA ASP A 55 0.07 -19.30 17.46
C ASP A 55 -0.50 -18.60 16.20
N VAL A 56 -1.83 -18.49 16.13
CA VAL A 56 -2.57 -17.91 15.00
C VAL A 56 -2.89 -16.43 15.24
N GLY A 57 -2.50 -15.87 16.38
CA GLY A 57 -2.73 -14.46 16.72
C GLY A 57 -2.21 -13.51 15.64
N GLU A 58 -1.15 -13.87 14.92
CA GLU A 58 -0.61 -13.08 13.82
C GLU A 58 -1.46 -13.17 12.53
N PHE A 59 -2.40 -14.13 12.46
CA PHE A 59 -3.20 -14.45 11.27
C PHE A 59 -4.68 -14.04 11.39
N MET A 60 -5.04 -13.10 12.27
CA MET A 60 -6.44 -12.73 12.56
C MET A 60 -7.34 -12.55 11.33
N PHE A 61 -6.86 -11.89 10.26
CA PHE A 61 -7.64 -11.76 9.03
C PHE A 61 -7.99 -13.08 8.36
N GLY A 62 -7.01 -13.98 8.30
CA GLY A 62 -7.18 -15.26 7.67
C GLY A 62 -8.11 -16.14 8.49
N LEU A 63 -8.15 -15.97 9.82
CA LEU A 63 -9.15 -16.60 10.69
C LEU A 63 -10.59 -16.17 10.37
N CYS A 64 -10.78 -14.96 9.84
CA CYS A 64 -12.09 -14.47 9.42
C CYS A 64 -12.58 -15.04 8.08
N GLN A 65 -11.74 -15.80 7.37
CA GLN A 65 -12.07 -16.35 6.06
C GLN A 65 -12.86 -17.64 6.19
N GLU A 66 -13.66 -17.96 5.17
CA GLU A 66 -14.56 -19.12 5.20
C GLU A 66 -13.88 -20.45 5.58
N PRO A 67 -12.63 -20.75 5.13
CA PRO A 67 -11.92 -21.96 5.54
C PRO A 67 -11.64 -22.06 7.05
N CYS A 68 -11.60 -20.91 7.75
CA CYS A 68 -11.31 -20.78 9.18
C CYS A 68 -12.55 -20.55 10.05
N ARG A 69 -13.73 -20.44 9.44
CA ARG A 69 -14.99 -20.22 10.16
C ARG A 69 -15.28 -21.24 11.28
N PRO A 70 -14.99 -22.55 11.13
CA PRO A 70 -15.18 -23.50 12.23
C PRO A 70 -14.25 -23.25 13.43
N ASP A 71 -13.04 -22.76 13.16
CA ASP A 71 -12.05 -22.45 14.19
C ASP A 71 -12.44 -21.17 14.92
N LEU A 72 -12.92 -20.15 14.20
CA LEU A 72 -13.48 -18.93 14.80
C LEU A 72 -14.70 -19.22 15.69
N ALA A 73 -15.63 -20.07 15.24
CA ALA A 73 -16.80 -20.46 16.02
C ALA A 73 -16.43 -21.18 17.33
N ARG A 74 -15.29 -21.89 17.36
CA ARG A 74 -14.75 -22.53 18.56
C ARG A 74 -14.31 -21.49 19.59
N LEU A 75 -13.73 -20.37 19.15
CA LEU A 75 -13.31 -19.29 20.06
C LEU A 75 -14.50 -18.61 20.74
N SER A 76 -15.65 -18.51 20.05
CA SER A 76 -16.88 -17.98 20.64
C SER A 76 -17.44 -18.81 21.79
N SER A 77 -16.97 -20.05 21.98
CA SER A 77 -17.43 -20.94 23.06
C SER A 77 -16.69 -20.74 24.39
N VAL A 78 -15.68 -19.85 24.43
CA VAL A 78 -14.90 -19.64 25.64
C VAL A 78 -15.70 -18.84 26.68
N PRO A 79 -15.84 -19.37 27.92
CA PRO A 79 -16.61 -18.70 28.97
C PRO A 79 -16.02 -17.35 29.37
N ASN A 80 -16.90 -16.40 29.68
CA ASN A 80 -16.53 -15.09 30.21
C ASN A 80 -16.30 -15.16 31.73
N CYS A 81 -15.03 -15.16 32.16
CA CYS A 81 -14.62 -15.20 33.56
C CYS A 81 -13.24 -14.54 33.75
N ASP A 82 -12.90 -14.18 34.99
CA ASP A 82 -11.73 -13.33 35.34
C ASP A 82 -10.40 -13.88 34.80
N GLU A 83 -10.17 -15.19 34.93
CA GLU A 83 -8.91 -15.82 34.51
C GLU A 83 -8.72 -15.86 32.98
N ASN A 84 -9.78 -15.60 32.22
CA ASN A 84 -9.75 -15.57 30.76
C ASN A 84 -9.77 -14.15 30.18
N VAL A 85 -9.69 -13.09 31.00
CA VAL A 85 -9.92 -11.70 30.55
C VAL A 85 -9.04 -11.28 29.35
N ASP A 86 -7.74 -11.58 29.39
CA ASP A 86 -6.81 -11.25 28.31
C ASP A 86 -7.13 -12.01 27.03
N PHE A 87 -7.56 -13.28 27.18
CA PHE A 87 -7.95 -14.11 26.06
C PHE A 87 -9.28 -13.66 25.44
N LEU A 88 -10.25 -13.30 26.27
CA LEU A 88 -11.53 -12.76 25.83
C LEU A 88 -11.35 -11.42 25.12
N ALA A 89 -10.39 -10.60 25.57
CA ALA A 89 -10.01 -9.39 24.83
C ALA A 89 -9.50 -9.74 23.42
N MET A 90 -8.62 -10.74 23.29
CA MET A 90 -8.15 -11.21 21.98
C MET A 90 -9.28 -11.76 21.11
N VAL A 91 -10.14 -12.64 21.64
CA VAL A 91 -11.28 -13.21 20.93
C VAL A 91 -12.27 -12.14 20.51
N HIS A 92 -12.50 -11.15 21.37
CA HIS A 92 -13.32 -9.98 21.06
C HIS A 92 -12.71 -9.19 19.90
N THR A 93 -11.42 -8.90 19.94
CA THR A 93 -10.71 -8.24 18.82
C THR A 93 -10.85 -9.05 17.52
N ILE A 94 -10.66 -10.36 17.55
CA ILE A 94 -10.83 -11.22 16.36
C ILE A 94 -12.28 -11.13 15.85
N HIS A 95 -13.28 -11.22 16.74
CA HIS A 95 -14.69 -11.12 16.34
C HIS A 95 -15.05 -9.75 15.78
N GLU A 96 -14.56 -8.66 16.37
CA GLU A 96 -14.73 -7.31 15.85
C GLU A 96 -14.09 -7.17 14.46
N VAL A 97 -12.86 -7.67 14.29
CA VAL A 97 -12.17 -7.69 12.99
C VAL A 97 -12.97 -8.49 11.97
N CYS A 98 -13.45 -9.69 12.33
CA CYS A 98 -14.23 -10.53 11.41
C CYS A 98 -15.59 -9.95 11.08
N ALA A 99 -16.29 -9.36 12.05
CA ALA A 99 -17.54 -8.66 11.82
C ALA A 99 -17.33 -7.48 10.86
N ASN A 100 -16.30 -6.66 11.10
CA ASN A 100 -15.95 -5.53 10.25
C ASN A 100 -15.49 -5.96 8.85
N ALA A 101 -14.75 -7.07 8.73
CA ALA A 101 -14.32 -7.63 7.44
C ALA A 101 -15.49 -8.12 6.58
N THR A 102 -16.61 -8.54 7.20
CA THR A 102 -17.81 -9.00 6.48
C THR A 102 -18.78 -7.89 6.12
N HIS A 103 -18.69 -6.72 6.74
CA HIS A 103 -19.48 -5.59 6.30
C HIS A 103 -18.84 -5.00 5.03
N ALA A 104 -19.60 -5.00 3.93
CA ALA A 104 -19.32 -4.16 2.78
C ALA A 104 -19.49 -2.68 3.19
N LEU A 105 -18.48 -2.11 3.85
CA LEU A 105 -18.56 -0.78 4.45
C LEU A 105 -18.20 0.29 3.44
N ALA A 106 -19.18 0.63 2.60
CA ALA A 106 -19.13 1.72 1.62
C ALA A 106 -19.07 3.14 2.23
N ASP A 107 -18.67 3.26 3.50
CA ASP A 107 -18.70 4.52 4.21
C ASP A 107 -17.26 4.95 4.43
N SER A 108 -16.85 6.07 3.82
CA SER A 108 -15.53 6.71 3.94
C SER A 108 -15.21 7.21 5.37
N ARG A 109 -15.48 6.39 6.38
CA ARG A 109 -15.22 6.62 7.80
C ARG A 109 -13.75 6.43 8.11
N ALA A 110 -13.30 7.00 9.22
CA ALA A 110 -11.96 6.70 9.73
C ALA A 110 -11.83 5.18 10.03
N CYS A 111 -10.65 4.63 9.72
CA CYS A 111 -10.29 3.27 10.15
C CYS A 111 -10.25 3.22 11.68
N SER A 112 -10.80 2.15 12.25
CA SER A 112 -10.61 1.81 13.65
C SER A 112 -9.16 1.40 13.92
N ALA A 113 -8.79 1.30 15.21
CA ALA A 113 -7.46 0.82 15.60
C ALA A 113 -7.21 -0.60 15.06
N GLY A 114 -8.19 -1.51 15.20
CA GLY A 114 -8.08 -2.88 14.69
C GLY A 114 -7.96 -2.95 13.16
N GLU A 115 -8.66 -2.08 12.42
CA GLU A 115 -8.50 -2.00 10.96
C GLU A 115 -7.16 -1.42 10.53
N THR A 116 -6.62 -0.46 11.28
CA THR A 116 -5.31 0.12 11.00
C THR A 116 -4.21 -0.91 11.23
N GLU A 117 -4.24 -1.58 12.39
CA GLU A 117 -3.33 -2.68 12.72
C GLU A 117 -3.45 -3.84 11.72
N LEU A 118 -4.67 -4.13 11.24
CA LEU A 118 -4.90 -5.10 10.18
C LEU A 118 -4.16 -4.74 8.89
N ILE A 119 -4.29 -3.50 8.43
CA ILE A 119 -3.66 -3.01 7.19
C ILE A 119 -2.13 -3.03 7.34
N GLU A 120 -1.60 -2.59 8.47
CA GLU A 120 -0.17 -2.59 8.76
C GLU A 120 0.40 -4.01 8.81
N THR A 121 -0.23 -4.90 9.59
CA THR A 121 0.23 -6.28 9.73
C THR A 121 0.10 -7.08 8.45
N ALA A 122 -0.94 -6.84 7.63
CA ALA A 122 -1.10 -7.52 6.34
C ALA A 122 0.04 -7.20 5.35
N GLY A 123 0.64 -6.01 5.44
CA GLY A 123 1.83 -5.63 4.68
C GLY A 123 3.10 -6.39 5.08
N ASP A 124 3.22 -6.74 6.37
CA ASP A 124 4.42 -7.34 6.97
C ASP A 124 4.40 -8.87 7.05
N ARG A 125 3.30 -9.53 6.65
CA ARG A 125 3.19 -10.99 6.79
C ARG A 125 4.19 -11.74 5.90
N PRO A 126 4.83 -12.80 6.43
CA PRO A 126 5.66 -13.69 5.64
C PRO A 126 4.86 -14.30 4.49
N PHE A 127 5.45 -14.26 3.30
CA PHE A 127 4.81 -14.67 2.06
C PHE A 127 4.67 -16.20 1.88
N GLU A 128 5.06 -16.99 2.89
CA GLU A 128 4.94 -18.47 2.88
C GLU A 128 3.49 -18.95 2.62
N LEU A 129 2.51 -18.05 2.79
CA LEU A 129 1.09 -18.34 2.60
C LEU A 129 0.61 -18.33 1.14
N TRP A 130 1.43 -17.88 0.17
CA TRP A 130 0.96 -17.66 -1.21
C TRP A 130 1.92 -18.18 -2.30
N PRO A 131 2.22 -19.50 -2.30
CA PRO A 131 3.34 -20.11 -3.04
C PRO A 131 3.33 -19.89 -4.56
N ASN A 132 2.18 -19.55 -5.15
CA ASN A 132 2.03 -19.45 -6.60
C ASN A 132 2.51 -18.11 -7.20
N CYS A 133 2.73 -17.08 -6.37
CA CYS A 133 3.29 -15.80 -6.83
C CYS A 133 4.80 -15.71 -6.54
N SER A 134 5.26 -16.27 -5.42
CA SER A 134 6.68 -16.22 -5.00
C SER A 134 7.64 -17.02 -5.87
N VAL A 135 7.17 -18.12 -6.46
CA VAL A 135 7.95 -18.89 -7.46
C VAL A 135 8.33 -18.00 -8.65
N GLY A 136 7.44 -17.07 -9.02
CA GLY A 136 7.64 -16.14 -10.12
C GLY A 136 8.23 -14.81 -9.69
N TYR A 137 8.23 -14.43 -8.42
CA TYR A 137 8.71 -13.14 -7.92
C TYR A 137 9.17 -13.29 -6.45
N PRO A 138 10.47 -13.42 -6.18
CA PRO A 138 10.95 -13.66 -4.82
C PRO A 138 10.76 -12.42 -3.96
N ALA A 139 9.85 -12.51 -3.00
CA ALA A 139 9.57 -11.46 -2.01
C ALA A 139 9.20 -12.16 -0.68
N ALA A 140 9.69 -11.62 0.43
CA ALA A 140 9.46 -12.19 1.75
C ALA A 140 8.18 -11.64 2.40
N ARG A 141 7.77 -10.43 2.00
CA ARG A 141 6.60 -9.70 2.51
C ARG A 141 5.77 -9.10 1.38
N LEU A 142 4.54 -8.73 1.66
CA LEU A 142 3.69 -8.01 0.71
C LEU A 142 4.28 -6.62 0.34
N THR A 143 4.97 -5.98 1.27
CA THR A 143 5.71 -4.74 1.00
C THR A 143 6.87 -4.95 0.01
N ASP A 144 7.51 -6.13 0.02
CA ASP A 144 8.54 -6.50 -0.97
C ASP A 144 7.94 -6.72 -2.38
N PHE A 145 6.64 -7.00 -2.44
CA PHE A 145 5.90 -7.11 -3.69
C PHE A 145 5.60 -5.78 -4.34
N VAL A 146 5.72 -4.65 -3.63
CA VAL A 146 5.66 -3.33 -4.26
C VAL A 146 6.90 -3.21 -5.15
N PRO A 147 6.75 -3.36 -6.47
CA PRO A 147 7.90 -3.50 -7.34
C PRO A 147 8.68 -2.20 -7.35
N GLN A 148 9.99 -2.27 -7.10
CA GLN A 148 10.83 -1.07 -6.96
C GLN A 148 11.24 -0.45 -8.30
N ASN A 149 10.94 -1.14 -9.41
CA ASN A 149 11.23 -0.71 -10.77
C ASN A 149 10.22 -1.27 -11.75
N LYS A 150 10.21 -0.74 -12.97
CA LYS A 150 9.24 -1.11 -14.01
C LYS A 150 9.36 -2.59 -14.38
N SER A 151 10.58 -3.13 -14.50
CA SER A 151 10.78 -4.53 -14.87
C SER A 151 10.20 -5.50 -13.84
N GLY A 152 10.32 -5.18 -12.55
CA GLY A 152 9.70 -5.93 -11.47
C GLY A 152 8.19 -5.85 -11.54
N PHE A 153 7.65 -4.65 -11.83
CA PHE A 153 6.20 -4.43 -11.95
C PHE A 153 5.60 -5.17 -13.14
N ASP A 154 6.26 -5.11 -14.30
CA ASP A 154 5.85 -5.85 -15.50
C ASP A 154 5.84 -7.35 -15.23
N ARG A 155 6.86 -7.87 -14.53
CA ARG A 155 6.93 -9.29 -14.15
C ARG A 155 5.80 -9.66 -13.21
N PHE A 156 5.57 -8.88 -12.15
CA PHE A 156 4.45 -9.07 -11.23
C PHE A 156 3.11 -9.13 -11.98
N CYS A 157 2.84 -8.15 -12.83
CA CYS A 157 1.61 -8.05 -13.60
C CYS A 157 1.47 -9.07 -14.73
N SER A 158 2.56 -9.67 -15.18
CA SER A 158 2.54 -10.76 -16.16
C SER A 158 2.08 -12.09 -15.57
N LEU A 159 2.19 -12.27 -14.24
CA LEU A 159 1.84 -13.51 -13.54
C LEU A 159 0.36 -13.47 -13.11
N PRO A 160 -0.52 -14.30 -13.70
CA PRO A 160 -1.95 -14.28 -13.36
C PRO A 160 -2.22 -14.57 -11.88
N THR A 161 -1.39 -15.41 -11.25
CA THR A 161 -1.46 -15.76 -9.83
C THR A 161 -1.17 -14.55 -8.94
N CYS A 162 -0.15 -13.75 -9.28
CA CYS A 162 0.17 -12.52 -8.56
C CYS A 162 -0.95 -11.46 -8.70
N ARG A 163 -1.53 -11.31 -9.90
CA ARG A 163 -2.66 -10.39 -10.10
C ARG A 163 -3.90 -10.79 -9.32
N ALA A 164 -4.27 -12.06 -9.39
CA ALA A 164 -5.42 -12.58 -8.65
C ALA A 164 -5.24 -12.38 -7.14
N PHE A 165 -4.02 -12.62 -6.64
CA PHE A 165 -3.67 -12.36 -5.25
C PHE A 165 -3.79 -10.88 -4.88
N ALA A 166 -3.18 -9.98 -5.66
CA ALA A 166 -3.29 -8.54 -5.43
C ALA A 166 -4.75 -8.09 -5.37
N MET A 167 -5.58 -8.54 -6.31
CA MET A 167 -7.01 -8.25 -6.31
C MET A 167 -7.70 -8.78 -5.06
N GLN A 168 -7.41 -10.02 -4.66
CA GLN A 168 -7.98 -10.60 -3.45
C GLN A 168 -7.56 -9.81 -2.20
N PHE A 169 -6.28 -9.46 -2.09
CA PHE A 169 -5.77 -8.63 -1.00
C PHE A 169 -6.45 -7.26 -0.95
N VAL A 170 -6.52 -6.56 -2.09
CA VAL A 170 -7.19 -5.25 -2.19
C VAL A 170 -8.65 -5.37 -1.75
N GLN A 171 -9.38 -6.38 -2.26
CA GLN A 171 -10.77 -6.67 -1.87
C GLN A 171 -10.94 -7.06 -0.41
N SER A 172 -9.87 -7.51 0.25
CA SER A 172 -9.88 -7.93 1.63
C SER A 172 -9.63 -6.78 2.61
N LEU A 173 -9.19 -5.62 2.10
CA LEU A 173 -8.99 -4.44 2.93
C LEU A 173 -10.32 -3.72 3.20
N PRO A 174 -10.48 -3.15 4.40
CA PRO A 174 -11.63 -2.33 4.71
C PRO A 174 -11.62 -1.04 3.87
N ASP A 175 -12.81 -0.62 3.45
CA ASP A 175 -13.03 0.64 2.74
C ASP A 175 -13.13 1.80 3.75
N CYS A 176 -12.01 2.11 4.42
CA CYS A 176 -11.91 3.14 5.46
C CYS A 176 -10.76 4.11 5.23
N ILE A 177 -10.85 5.31 5.80
CA ILE A 177 -9.86 6.39 5.74
C ILE A 177 -8.82 6.22 6.85
N LEU A 178 -7.57 6.00 6.44
CA LEU A 178 -6.40 5.93 7.29
C LEU A 178 -6.07 7.27 7.94
N SER A 179 -5.17 7.26 8.93
CA SER A 179 -4.71 8.45 9.65
C SER A 179 -4.01 9.49 8.75
N ASP A 180 -3.49 9.06 7.60
CA ASP A 180 -2.90 9.91 6.57
C ASP A 180 -3.94 10.54 5.61
N GLY A 181 -5.22 10.24 5.81
CA GLY A 181 -6.33 10.76 5.01
C GLY A 181 -6.66 9.95 3.76
N PHE A 182 -5.95 8.85 3.50
CA PHE A 182 -6.25 7.99 2.35
C PHE A 182 -7.20 6.87 2.68
N ASN A 183 -8.07 6.55 1.74
CA ASN A 183 -8.80 5.30 1.79
C ASN A 183 -7.82 4.11 1.63
N ALA A 184 -7.92 3.11 2.52
CA ALA A 184 -7.05 1.95 2.56
C ALA A 184 -7.15 1.08 1.31
N HIS A 185 -8.38 0.82 0.86
CA HIS A 185 -8.65 0.06 -0.36
C HIS A 185 -8.09 0.80 -1.59
N ASP A 186 -8.41 2.10 -1.76
CA ASP A 186 -7.87 2.90 -2.87
C ASP A 186 -6.34 3.01 -2.82
N LYS A 187 -5.77 3.04 -1.62
CA LYS A 187 -4.32 3.04 -1.44
C LYS A 187 -3.75 1.73 -1.97
N ALA A 188 -4.24 0.58 -1.52
CA ALA A 188 -3.76 -0.72 -2.00
C ALA A 188 -4.01 -0.96 -3.49
N ASP A 189 -5.17 -0.57 -4.02
CA ASP A 189 -5.45 -0.65 -5.45
C ASP A 189 -4.41 0.15 -6.24
N ARG A 190 -4.06 1.36 -5.79
CA ARG A 190 -2.98 2.14 -6.41
C ARG A 190 -1.62 1.44 -6.38
N TYR A 191 -1.33 0.67 -5.34
CA TYR A 191 -0.06 -0.07 -5.23
C TYR A 191 0.02 -1.26 -6.17
N PHE A 192 -1.06 -2.02 -6.30
CA PHE A 192 -1.04 -3.35 -6.90
C PHE A 192 -1.79 -3.45 -8.23
N SER A 193 -2.48 -2.38 -8.66
CA SER A 193 -3.21 -2.37 -9.93
C SER A 193 -2.25 -2.48 -11.11
N CYS A 194 -2.55 -3.46 -11.97
CA CYS A 194 -1.80 -3.74 -13.20
C CYS A 194 -2.38 -3.02 -14.42
N ALA A 195 -3.39 -2.17 -14.25
CA ALA A 195 -3.99 -1.37 -15.30
C ALA A 195 -3.59 0.10 -15.11
N PRO A 196 -3.24 0.84 -16.17
CA PRO A 196 -3.04 2.29 -16.08
C PRO A 196 -4.25 2.99 -15.48
N ALA A 197 -4.02 4.01 -14.66
CA ALA A 197 -5.10 4.82 -14.12
C ALA A 197 -5.80 5.61 -15.24
N ALA A 198 -7.08 5.89 -15.03
CA ALA A 198 -7.83 6.73 -15.95
C ALA A 198 -7.26 8.17 -15.98
N PRO A 199 -7.47 8.91 -17.08
CA PRO A 199 -7.10 10.33 -17.11
C PRO A 199 -7.75 11.10 -15.95
N HIS A 200 -6.99 11.97 -15.29
CA HIS A 200 -7.45 12.80 -14.18
C HIS A 200 -7.85 12.07 -12.88
N THR A 201 -7.65 10.76 -12.77
CA THR A 201 -7.71 10.06 -11.48
C THR A 201 -6.32 9.99 -10.85
N PRO A 202 -6.17 9.71 -9.55
CA PRO A 202 -4.84 9.46 -8.97
C PRO A 202 -4.07 8.37 -9.74
N CYS A 203 -2.78 8.59 -9.98
CA CYS A 203 -1.93 7.59 -10.63
C CYS A 203 -1.72 6.36 -9.73
N ASN A 204 -1.67 5.19 -10.35
CA ASN A 204 -1.26 3.94 -9.72
C ASN A 204 0.21 3.61 -10.07
N ASN A 205 0.77 2.57 -9.45
CA ASN A 205 2.21 2.29 -9.54
C ASN A 205 2.69 2.03 -10.96
N ILE A 206 1.87 1.42 -11.81
CA ILE A 206 2.23 1.16 -13.22
C ILE A 206 2.48 2.45 -14.02
N ASP A 207 1.76 3.53 -13.68
CA ASP A 207 1.95 4.85 -14.29
C ASP A 207 3.18 5.56 -13.70
N TRP A 208 3.42 5.34 -12.40
CA TRP A 208 4.52 5.95 -11.66
C TRP A 208 5.89 5.38 -12.01
N MET A 209 6.03 4.07 -12.18
CA MET A 209 7.35 3.42 -12.34
C MET A 209 8.13 3.92 -13.56
N PRO A 210 7.56 3.98 -14.78
CA PRO A 210 8.26 4.53 -15.95
C PRO A 210 8.66 5.99 -15.76
N PHE A 211 7.83 6.74 -15.02
CA PHE A 211 8.08 8.14 -14.74
C PHE A 211 9.22 8.34 -13.73
N MET A 212 9.28 7.52 -12.67
CA MET A 212 10.39 7.54 -11.71
C MET A 212 11.73 7.18 -12.36
N GLU A 213 11.75 6.14 -13.21
CA GLU A 213 12.94 5.76 -13.98
C GLU A 213 13.44 6.92 -14.84
N LEU A 214 12.51 7.66 -15.45
CA LEU A 214 12.83 8.82 -16.28
C LEU A 214 13.38 10.01 -15.47
N ILE A 215 12.88 10.26 -14.26
CA ILE A 215 13.38 11.35 -13.40
C ILE A 215 14.84 11.11 -13.02
N VAL A 216 15.19 9.87 -12.67
CA VAL A 216 16.55 9.50 -12.22
C VAL A 216 17.47 9.15 -13.38
N SER A 217 16.94 9.01 -14.59
CA SER A 217 17.75 8.79 -15.80
C SER A 217 18.63 10.01 -16.09
N PRO A 218 19.90 9.79 -16.49
CA PRO A 218 20.75 10.86 -16.97
C PRO A 218 20.12 11.60 -18.16
N ILE A 219 20.18 12.93 -18.13
CA ILE A 219 19.88 13.73 -19.33
C ILE A 219 20.98 13.52 -20.36
N SER A 220 20.69 13.85 -21.62
CA SER A 220 21.69 13.70 -22.69
C SER A 220 22.93 14.55 -22.39
N SER A 221 24.11 14.08 -22.79
CA SER A 221 25.38 14.80 -22.59
C SER A 221 25.37 16.18 -23.23
N GLU A 222 24.67 16.36 -24.35
CA GLU A 222 24.52 17.66 -25.00
C GLU A 222 23.65 18.61 -24.17
N CYS A 223 22.60 18.09 -23.55
CA CYS A 223 21.78 18.89 -22.63
C CYS A 223 22.57 19.26 -21.37
N ALA A 224 23.27 18.31 -20.75
CA ALA A 224 24.09 18.57 -19.57
C ALA A 224 25.17 19.63 -19.87
N THR A 225 25.88 19.49 -21.00
CA THR A 225 26.90 20.45 -21.44
C THR A 225 26.30 21.83 -21.66
N PHE A 226 25.16 21.92 -22.38
CA PHE A 226 24.49 23.18 -22.64
C PHE A 226 24.03 23.87 -21.35
N ALA A 227 23.52 23.11 -20.39
CA ALA A 227 23.04 23.60 -19.11
C ALA A 227 24.16 23.79 -18.07
N HIS A 228 25.43 23.57 -18.43
CA HIS A 228 26.59 23.59 -17.52
C HIS A 228 26.42 22.68 -16.29
N LEU A 229 25.78 21.52 -16.51
CA LEU A 229 25.55 20.51 -15.48
C LEU A 229 26.66 19.44 -15.52
N PRO A 230 26.98 18.80 -14.37
CA PRO A 230 27.95 17.73 -14.33
C PRO A 230 27.53 16.52 -15.19
N PRO A 231 28.47 15.70 -15.66
CA PRO A 231 28.16 14.43 -16.31
C PRO A 231 27.28 13.55 -15.41
N GLY A 232 26.26 12.91 -15.99
CA GLY A 232 25.29 12.11 -15.25
C GLY A 232 24.19 12.91 -14.55
N ALA A 233 24.11 14.23 -14.76
CA ALA A 233 22.99 15.04 -14.27
C ALA A 233 21.64 14.47 -14.73
N THR A 234 20.65 14.51 -13.85
CA THR A 234 19.33 13.93 -14.09
C THR A 234 18.31 15.02 -14.39
N LEU A 235 17.07 14.62 -14.73
CA LEU A 235 15.98 15.57 -14.91
C LEU A 235 15.75 16.39 -13.62
N HIS A 236 15.90 15.77 -12.46
CA HIS A 236 15.79 16.46 -11.17
C HIS A 236 16.87 17.55 -11.01
N THR A 237 18.13 17.24 -11.31
CA THR A 237 19.22 18.24 -11.27
C THR A 237 18.94 19.39 -12.24
N LEU A 238 18.44 19.07 -13.43
CA LEU A 238 18.10 20.06 -14.44
C LEU A 238 16.94 20.97 -14.00
N ALA A 239 15.91 20.43 -13.34
CA ALA A 239 14.81 21.19 -12.79
C ALA A 239 15.26 22.12 -11.65
N ALA A 240 16.17 21.65 -10.80
CA ALA A 240 16.70 22.43 -9.68
C ALA A 240 17.48 23.69 -10.12
N THR A 241 18.08 23.71 -11.32
CA THR A 241 18.83 24.87 -11.84
C THR A 241 17.97 25.86 -12.63
N ARG A 242 16.64 25.72 -12.60
CA ARG A 242 15.69 26.51 -13.41
C ARG A 242 15.97 28.00 -13.45
N ASP A 243 16.23 28.61 -12.29
CA ASP A 243 16.39 30.05 -12.19
C ASP A 243 17.70 30.55 -12.85
N HIS A 244 18.59 29.62 -13.21
CA HIS A 244 19.89 29.86 -13.83
C HIS A 244 19.97 29.30 -15.25
N TRP A 245 18.85 28.90 -15.86
CA TRP A 245 18.88 28.33 -17.19
C TRP A 245 19.44 29.32 -18.22
N PRO A 246 20.40 28.89 -19.06
CA PRO A 246 20.99 29.75 -20.06
C PRO A 246 19.96 30.19 -21.10
N ALA A 247 20.19 31.36 -21.68
CA ALA A 247 19.40 31.84 -22.81
C ALA A 247 19.48 30.81 -23.96
N GLY A 248 18.34 30.51 -24.59
CA GLY A 248 18.28 29.51 -25.67
C GLY A 248 17.96 28.08 -25.22
N MET A 249 17.65 27.85 -23.95
CA MET A 249 17.20 26.54 -23.44
C MET A 249 16.04 25.92 -24.23
N CYS A 250 15.18 26.77 -24.78
CA CYS A 250 14.01 26.37 -25.57
C CYS A 250 14.34 25.89 -26.99
N SER A 251 15.58 26.09 -27.43
CA SER A 251 16.12 25.66 -28.72
C SER A 251 17.31 24.71 -28.56
N SER A 252 17.64 24.32 -27.33
CA SER A 252 18.76 23.44 -27.02
C SER A 252 18.34 21.97 -27.03
N PRO A 253 19.30 21.02 -27.02
CA PRO A 253 19.02 19.59 -26.86
C PRO A 253 18.18 19.26 -25.62
N CYS A 254 18.25 20.09 -24.57
CA CYS A 254 17.42 19.93 -23.37
C CYS A 254 15.93 20.02 -23.67
N TYR A 255 15.51 20.78 -24.69
CA TYR A 255 14.10 20.88 -25.05
C TYR A 255 13.57 19.57 -25.66
N THR A 256 14.36 18.90 -26.50
CA THR A 256 13.99 17.59 -27.06
C THR A 256 13.83 16.56 -25.95
N PHE A 257 14.74 16.56 -24.98
CA PHE A 257 14.62 15.72 -23.79
C PHE A 257 13.37 16.05 -22.98
N ALA A 258 13.10 17.33 -22.69
CA ALA A 258 11.90 17.76 -21.97
C ALA A 258 10.59 17.39 -22.69
N LYS A 259 10.57 17.44 -24.03
CA LYS A 259 9.44 16.96 -24.84
C LYS A 259 9.24 15.46 -24.74
N HIS A 260 10.33 14.69 -24.79
CA HIS A 260 10.27 13.25 -24.60
C HIS A 260 9.73 12.92 -23.21
N VAL A 261 10.20 13.61 -22.17
CA VAL A 261 9.69 13.46 -20.81
C VAL A 261 8.20 13.77 -20.72
N GLN A 262 7.76 14.85 -21.37
CA GLN A 262 6.35 15.19 -21.41
C GLN A 262 5.50 14.10 -22.08
N SER A 263 6.02 13.45 -23.13
CA SER A 263 5.29 12.37 -23.83
C SER A 263 5.15 11.10 -22.99
N LEU A 264 6.03 10.91 -21.99
CA LEU A 264 6.02 9.80 -21.04
C LEU A 264 5.30 10.14 -19.72
N THR A 265 4.92 11.41 -19.53
CA THR A 265 4.17 11.82 -18.35
C THR A 265 2.79 11.19 -18.39
N PRO A 266 2.37 10.47 -17.34
CA PRO A 266 1.07 9.83 -17.36
C PRO A 266 -0.05 10.86 -17.31
N THR A 267 -1.22 10.50 -17.86
CA THR A 267 -2.40 11.40 -17.94
C THR A 267 -3.18 11.49 -16.63
N CYS A 268 -2.87 10.64 -15.67
CA CYS A 268 -3.41 10.63 -14.32
C CYS A 268 -2.80 11.76 -13.47
N ASN A 269 -3.37 11.96 -12.29
CA ASN A 269 -2.96 12.94 -11.30
C ASN A 269 -1.88 12.35 -10.39
N MET A 270 -0.66 12.85 -10.51
CA MET A 270 0.50 12.46 -9.69
C MET A 270 0.48 13.09 -8.27
N ILE A 271 -0.69 13.22 -7.62
CA ILE A 271 -0.84 14.08 -6.43
C ILE A 271 -0.08 13.51 -5.22
N GLU A 272 0.11 12.20 -5.11
CA GLU A 272 1.01 11.57 -4.14
C GLU A 272 1.63 10.30 -4.70
N THR A 273 2.89 10.01 -4.32
CA THR A 273 3.41 8.64 -4.48
C THR A 273 3.00 7.83 -3.27
N PRO A 274 2.85 6.52 -3.47
CA PRO A 274 2.88 5.58 -2.38
C PRO A 274 4.09 5.71 -1.41
N ILE A 275 5.27 6.13 -1.88
CA ILE A 275 6.54 6.00 -1.14
C ILE A 275 6.90 7.25 -0.29
N GLY A 276 5.96 8.16 -0.04
CA GLY A 276 6.19 9.32 0.84
C GLY A 276 7.30 10.28 0.36
N VAL A 277 7.70 10.20 -0.92
CA VAL A 277 8.60 11.17 -1.54
C VAL A 277 7.84 12.49 -1.66
N ASP A 278 8.47 13.63 -1.30
CA ASP A 278 7.88 14.97 -1.42
C ASP A 278 7.60 15.33 -2.88
N ILE A 279 6.41 14.97 -3.31
CA ILE A 279 5.94 15.07 -4.68
C ILE A 279 5.22 16.37 -4.94
N ALA A 280 4.85 17.10 -3.90
CA ALA A 280 4.40 18.48 -4.10
C ALA A 280 5.51 19.30 -4.78
N GLY A 281 6.77 19.08 -4.37
CA GLY A 281 7.94 19.65 -5.04
C GLY A 281 8.07 19.17 -6.50
N LEU A 282 8.00 17.86 -6.73
CA LEU A 282 8.23 17.28 -8.05
C LEU A 282 7.08 17.52 -9.05
N VAL A 283 5.83 17.53 -8.59
CA VAL A 283 4.64 17.92 -9.36
C VAL A 283 4.66 19.41 -9.68
N GLU A 284 5.12 20.27 -8.78
CA GLU A 284 5.35 21.67 -9.15
C GLU A 284 6.47 21.80 -10.18
N GLU A 285 7.59 21.09 -10.02
CA GLU A 285 8.65 21.02 -11.02
C GLU A 285 8.12 20.54 -12.39
N MET A 286 7.16 19.60 -12.41
CA MET A 286 6.53 19.15 -13.63
C MET A 286 5.48 20.11 -14.21
N LYS A 287 4.66 20.75 -13.37
CA LYS A 287 3.79 21.85 -13.83
C LYS A 287 4.64 22.95 -14.44
N ILE A 288 5.83 23.18 -13.90
CA ILE A 288 6.84 24.08 -14.43
C ILE A 288 7.35 23.58 -15.79
N VAL A 289 7.80 22.32 -15.92
CA VAL A 289 8.20 21.75 -17.22
C VAL A 289 7.07 21.85 -18.24
N LYS A 290 5.84 21.49 -17.89
CA LYS A 290 4.65 21.61 -18.75
C LYS A 290 4.34 23.06 -19.13
N LYS A 291 4.46 24.01 -18.19
CA LYS A 291 4.33 25.46 -18.46
C LYS A 291 5.44 25.95 -19.40
N ILE A 292 6.67 25.48 -19.21
CA ILE A 292 7.82 25.81 -20.05
C ILE A 292 7.57 25.28 -21.46
N VAL A 293 7.28 23.99 -21.62
CA VAL A 293 6.99 23.42 -22.95
C VAL A 293 5.81 24.12 -23.60
N LYS A 294 4.71 24.38 -22.86
CA LYS A 294 3.56 25.14 -23.39
C LYS A 294 3.93 26.56 -23.83
N LYS A 295 4.76 27.27 -23.05
CA LYS A 295 5.28 28.61 -23.41
C LYS A 295 6.16 28.53 -24.64
N VAL A 296 7.02 27.53 -24.75
CA VAL A 296 7.91 27.31 -25.90
C VAL A 296 7.11 27.00 -27.15
N THR A 297 6.19 26.03 -27.10
CA THR A 297 5.32 25.67 -28.23
C THR A 297 4.54 26.89 -28.75
N LYS A 298 4.09 27.77 -27.84
CA LYS A 298 3.41 29.03 -28.20
C LYS A 298 4.35 30.08 -28.83
N MET A 299 5.63 30.11 -28.45
CA MET A 299 6.62 31.01 -29.06
C MET A 299 7.07 30.52 -30.44
N THR A 300 7.29 29.22 -30.60
CA THR A 300 7.64 28.63 -31.90
C THR A 300 6.49 28.74 -32.89
N SER A 301 5.23 28.56 -32.45
CA SER A 301 4.07 28.74 -33.33
C SER A 301 3.87 30.18 -33.78
N LYS A 302 4.27 31.18 -32.98
CA LYS A 302 4.18 32.60 -33.35
C LYS A 302 5.30 33.06 -34.28
N LYS A 303 6.53 32.53 -34.14
CA LYS A 303 7.63 32.85 -35.05
C LYS A 303 7.45 32.26 -36.45
N ALA A 304 6.70 31.16 -36.58
CA ALA A 304 6.37 30.55 -37.87
C ALA A 304 5.39 31.37 -38.74
N TRP A 305 4.81 32.47 -38.22
CA TRP A 305 3.89 33.35 -38.96
C TRP A 305 4.53 34.67 -39.44
N HIS A 306 5.83 34.86 -39.19
CA HIS A 306 6.57 36.06 -39.59
C HIS A 306 7.84 35.75 -40.41
N LEU A 307 7.89 34.56 -41.01
CA LEU A 307 8.79 34.17 -42.08
C LEU A 307 7.93 33.72 -43.27
#